data_AF-A0A7X9F7J2-F1
#
_entry.id   AF-A0A7X9F7J2-F1
#
_cell.length_a   1.000
_cell.length_b   1.000
_cell.length_c   1.000
_cell.angle_alpha   90.00
_cell.angle_beta   90.00
_cell.angle_gamma   90.00
#
_symmetry.space_group_name_H-M   'P 1'
#
loop_
_entity.id
_entity.type
_entity.pdbx_description
1 polymer ?
#
loop_
_entity_poly.entity_id
_entity_poly.type
_entity_poly.pdbx_seq_one_letter_code
_entity_poly.pdbx_strand_id
1 'polypeptide(L)'
;MPLSNLWKSCHASVCCIRFSNQNSIRAVTATGFKSGDFIITDAYSYKLQDFSHVQILFVGEDSTTVTAKIFITYQEFCHRILNAGIDDPQGFLVVLSDFDEFKNIPSLKLAKSRQRNIGDQVALIGFRCDHENLSIMSGIISSVYYNNNQRLVEVDSTVRQGCAGSPVIHAENHEVIGIVGFRLVTLHRSHNQMMKIINDNLKTLKEVEG
;
A
#
# COMPACT_ATOMS: atom_id res chain seq x y z
N MET A 1 -19.09 14.21 0.73
CA MET A 1 -18.80 14.44 -0.71
C MET A 1 -18.78 13.12 -1.46
N PRO A 2 -19.06 13.07 -2.78
CA PRO A 2 -19.02 11.82 -3.55
C PRO A 2 -17.58 11.32 -3.74
N LEU A 3 -17.37 10.00 -3.61
CA LEU A 3 -16.06 9.33 -3.77
C LEU A 3 -15.43 9.57 -5.16
N SER A 4 -16.24 9.89 -6.18
CA SER A 4 -15.77 10.23 -7.52
C SER A 4 -14.87 11.47 -7.55
N ASN A 5 -15.13 12.46 -6.70
CA ASN A 5 -14.30 13.66 -6.63
C ASN A 5 -12.95 13.38 -5.96
N LEU A 6 -12.96 12.52 -4.92
CA LEU A 6 -11.74 12.07 -4.26
C LEU A 6 -10.88 11.26 -5.23
N TRP A 7 -11.48 10.35 -6.00
CA TRP A 7 -10.78 9.60 -7.06
C TRP A 7 -10.07 10.53 -8.05
N LYS A 8 -10.81 11.46 -8.65
CA LYS A 8 -10.27 12.43 -9.62
C LYS A 8 -9.12 13.25 -9.05
N SER A 9 -9.19 13.61 -7.77
CA SER A 9 -8.19 14.44 -7.11
C SER A 9 -6.94 13.66 -6.69
N CYS A 10 -7.08 12.38 -6.35
CA CYS A 10 -6.03 11.65 -5.62
C CYS A 10 -5.40 10.49 -6.41
N HIS A 11 -6.10 9.86 -7.36
CA HIS A 11 -5.64 8.60 -8.00
C HIS A 11 -4.25 8.75 -8.63
N ALA A 12 -4.01 9.87 -9.34
CA ALA A 12 -2.77 10.11 -10.07
C ALA A 12 -1.54 10.24 -9.16
N SER A 13 -1.74 10.46 -7.85
CA SER A 13 -0.65 10.54 -6.87
C SER A 13 -0.32 9.18 -6.24
N VAL A 14 -1.07 8.12 -6.55
CA VAL A 14 -0.89 6.78 -5.97
C VAL A 14 -0.16 5.88 -6.98
N CYS A 15 0.89 5.20 -6.52
CA CYS A 15 1.72 4.34 -7.34
C CYS A 15 1.70 2.87 -6.93
N CYS A 16 1.95 2.01 -7.91
CA CYS A 16 2.23 0.60 -7.71
C CYS A 16 3.74 0.42 -7.60
N ILE A 17 4.19 -0.31 -6.58
CA ILE A 17 5.60 -0.68 -6.38
C ILE A 17 5.71 -2.19 -6.55
N ARG A 18 6.46 -2.63 -7.55
CA ARG A 18 6.62 -4.04 -7.89
C ARG A 18 8.06 -4.48 -7.67
N PHE A 19 8.21 -5.59 -6.97
CA PHE A 19 9.49 -6.22 -6.72
C PHE A 19 9.59 -7.50 -7.55
N SER A 20 10.71 -7.65 -8.26
CA SER A 20 10.97 -8.80 -9.14
C SER A 20 12.40 -9.33 -8.94
N ASN A 21 12.57 -10.63 -9.18
CA ASN A 21 13.88 -11.29 -9.14
C ASN A 21 14.63 -11.15 -10.49
N GLN A 22 15.79 -11.79 -10.61
CA GLN A 22 16.62 -11.75 -11.82
C GLN A 22 15.92 -12.30 -13.07
N ASN A 23 14.96 -13.21 -12.89
CA ASN A 23 14.18 -13.81 -13.98
C ASN A 23 12.95 -12.98 -14.34
N SER A 24 12.84 -11.74 -13.84
CA SER A 24 11.66 -10.88 -13.99
C SER A 24 10.36 -11.49 -13.46
N ILE A 25 10.47 -12.51 -12.59
CA ILE A 25 9.30 -13.10 -11.94
C ILE A 25 8.90 -12.15 -10.81
N ARG A 26 7.66 -11.66 -10.90
CA ARG A 26 7.05 -10.76 -9.91
C ARG A 26 6.87 -11.51 -8.59
N ALA A 27 7.49 -10.98 -7.53
CA ALA A 27 7.44 -11.59 -6.22
C ALA A 27 6.46 -10.86 -5.29
N VAL A 28 6.48 -9.52 -5.28
CA VAL A 28 5.64 -8.72 -4.38
C VAL A 28 5.14 -7.47 -5.09
N THR A 29 3.87 -7.13 -4.84
CA THR A 29 3.25 -5.86 -5.23
C THR A 29 2.82 -5.11 -3.97
N ALA A 30 3.16 -3.82 -3.90
CA ALA A 30 2.73 -2.90 -2.86
C ALA A 30 2.19 -1.61 -3.47
N THR A 31 1.55 -0.80 -2.63
CA THR A 31 1.10 0.55 -2.98
C THR A 31 2.01 1.58 -2.34
N GLY A 32 2.25 2.69 -3.01
CA GLY A 32 2.78 3.90 -2.39
C GLY A 32 2.02 5.12 -2.88
N PHE A 33 2.37 6.29 -2.38
CA PHE A 33 1.83 7.55 -2.88
C PHE A 33 2.87 8.66 -2.81
N LYS A 34 2.79 9.60 -3.74
CA LYS A 34 3.68 10.75 -3.83
C LYS A 34 3.22 11.86 -2.89
N SER A 35 4.16 12.43 -2.15
CA SER A 35 3.96 13.65 -1.36
C SER A 35 5.24 14.50 -1.43
N GLY A 36 5.19 15.61 -2.16
CA GLY A 36 6.40 16.37 -2.50
C GLY A 36 7.33 15.54 -3.39
N ASP A 37 8.61 15.53 -3.07
CA ASP A 37 9.65 14.76 -3.77
C ASP A 37 9.87 13.37 -3.17
N PHE A 38 8.85 12.86 -2.46
CA PHE A 38 8.92 11.58 -1.78
C PHE A 38 7.78 10.66 -2.23
N ILE A 39 8.08 9.37 -2.26
CA ILE A 39 7.08 8.29 -2.27
C ILE A 39 7.05 7.70 -0.87
N ILE A 40 5.84 7.62 -0.33
CA ILE A 40 5.57 7.02 0.97
C ILE A 40 4.92 5.66 0.75
N THR A 41 5.41 4.62 1.42
CA THR A 41 4.87 3.25 1.34
C THR A 41 5.06 2.50 2.67
N ASP A 42 4.63 1.25 2.75
CA ASP A 42 4.77 0.39 3.94
C ASP A 42 6.18 -0.23 4.03
N ALA A 43 6.72 -0.32 5.24
CA ALA A 43 8.08 -0.79 5.52
C ALA A 43 8.28 -2.31 5.47
N TYR A 44 7.23 -3.12 5.42
CA TYR A 44 7.36 -4.57 5.32
C TYR A 44 7.49 -5.04 3.87
N SER A 45 6.97 -4.27 2.91
CA SER A 45 6.93 -4.65 1.50
C SER A 45 8.30 -4.98 0.88
N TYR A 46 9.39 -4.33 1.34
CA TYR A 46 10.74 -4.50 0.76
C TYR A 46 11.68 -5.42 1.55
N LYS A 47 11.30 -5.88 2.76
CA LYS A 47 12.15 -6.72 3.65
C LYS A 47 12.10 -8.22 3.30
N LEU A 48 11.41 -8.58 2.22
CA LEU A 48 11.14 -9.96 1.85
C LEU A 48 11.99 -10.34 0.63
N GLN A 49 12.94 -11.27 0.75
CA GLN A 49 13.60 -11.98 -0.37
C GLN A 49 14.52 -11.20 -1.33
N ASP A 50 15.30 -11.97 -2.11
CA ASP A 50 16.34 -11.58 -3.07
C ASP A 50 15.78 -10.86 -4.32
N PHE A 51 15.30 -9.64 -4.13
CA PHE A 51 14.86 -8.80 -5.23
C PHE A 51 16.05 -8.25 -6.02
N SER A 52 15.87 -8.18 -7.34
CA SER A 52 16.88 -7.63 -8.25
C SER A 52 16.46 -6.28 -8.81
N HIS A 53 15.15 -6.12 -9.07
CA HIS A 53 14.62 -4.90 -9.68
C HIS A 53 13.33 -4.46 -9.01
N VAL A 54 13.14 -3.14 -9.00
CA VAL A 54 11.94 -2.46 -8.53
C VAL A 54 11.36 -1.62 -9.66
N GLN A 55 10.07 -1.81 -9.92
CA GLN A 55 9.31 -0.95 -10.82
C GLN A 55 8.35 -0.10 -9.99
N ILE A 56 8.34 1.21 -10.24
CA ILE A 56 7.34 2.11 -9.70
C ILE A 56 6.55 2.68 -10.87
N LEU A 57 5.22 2.62 -10.80
CA LEU A 57 4.36 3.16 -11.85
C LEU A 57 3.12 3.86 -11.29
N PHE A 58 2.62 4.82 -12.07
CA PHE A 58 1.37 5.54 -11.86
C PHE A 58 0.40 5.21 -13.00
N VAL A 59 -0.90 5.31 -12.71
CA VAL A 59 -1.96 5.03 -13.69
C VAL A 59 -2.89 6.24 -13.84
N GLY A 60 -3.63 6.27 -14.94
CA GLY A 60 -4.65 7.28 -15.23
C GLY A 60 -5.96 7.04 -14.49
N GLU A 61 -6.95 7.88 -14.81
CA GLU A 61 -8.27 7.86 -14.16
C GLU A 61 -9.03 6.54 -14.41
N ASP A 62 -8.68 5.82 -15.48
CA ASP A 62 -9.21 4.50 -15.84
C ASP A 62 -8.64 3.35 -15.00
N SER A 63 -7.82 3.67 -13.99
CA SER A 63 -7.17 2.74 -13.05
C SER A 63 -6.12 1.78 -13.63
N THR A 64 -5.86 1.83 -14.94
CA THR A 64 -5.07 0.80 -15.64
C THR A 64 -4.07 1.34 -16.65
N THR A 65 -4.38 2.44 -17.34
CA THR A 65 -3.45 3.04 -18.31
C THR A 65 -2.27 3.65 -17.57
N VAL A 66 -1.07 3.15 -17.83
CA VAL A 66 0.16 3.65 -17.20
C VAL A 66 0.48 5.06 -17.71
N THR A 67 0.63 6.01 -16.79
CA THR A 67 0.92 7.43 -17.09
C THR A 67 2.39 7.79 -16.85
N ALA A 68 3.03 7.16 -15.88
CA ALA A 68 4.46 7.27 -15.62
C ALA A 68 5.00 5.97 -15.05
N LYS A 69 6.25 5.64 -15.34
CA LYS A 69 6.92 4.46 -14.79
C LYS A 69 8.44 4.65 -14.76
N ILE A 70 9.08 4.05 -13.77
CA ILE A 70 10.53 3.88 -13.70
C ILE A 70 10.87 2.44 -13.37
N PHE A 71 12.06 2.02 -13.78
CA PHE A 71 12.59 0.69 -13.49
C PHE A 71 14.02 0.87 -12.99
N ILE A 72 14.28 0.45 -11.75
CA ILE A 72 15.56 0.62 -11.07
C ILE A 72 16.01 -0.69 -10.44
N THR A 73 17.29 -0.78 -10.12
CA THR A 73 17.82 -1.91 -9.36
C THR A 73 17.27 -1.87 -7.92
N TYR A 74 17.15 -3.03 -7.29
CA TYR A 74 16.76 -3.09 -5.88
C TYR A 74 17.78 -2.36 -4.98
N GLN A 75 19.07 -2.45 -5.32
CA GLN A 75 20.11 -1.71 -4.62
C GLN A 75 19.86 -0.19 -4.71
N GLU A 76 19.59 0.35 -5.89
CA GLU A 76 19.29 1.77 -6.02
C GLU A 76 18.02 2.19 -5.27
N PHE A 77 16.97 1.36 -5.31
CA PHE A 77 15.76 1.60 -4.52
C PHE A 77 16.09 1.73 -3.03
N CYS A 78 16.91 0.83 -2.48
CA CYS A 78 17.34 0.87 -1.08
C CYS A 78 18.15 2.13 -0.74
N HIS A 79 19.04 2.59 -1.63
CA HIS A 79 19.80 3.83 -1.41
C HIS A 79 18.92 5.09 -1.38
N ARG A 80 17.74 5.04 -2.01
CA ARG A 80 16.76 6.13 -2.03
C ARG A 80 15.85 6.15 -0.80
N ILE A 81 15.92 5.13 0.07
CA ILE A 81 15.12 5.08 1.32
C ILE A 81 15.78 5.97 2.38
N LEU A 82 15.14 7.09 2.70
CA LEU A 82 15.69 8.10 3.61
C LEU A 82 15.62 7.69 5.09
N ASN A 83 14.65 6.85 5.45
CA ASN A 83 14.41 6.41 6.82
C ASN A 83 14.89 4.97 7.10
N ALA A 84 15.75 4.42 6.25
CA ALA A 84 16.27 3.05 6.41
C ALA A 84 17.13 2.88 7.67
N GLY A 85 17.74 3.96 8.18
CA GLY A 85 18.62 3.97 9.35
C GLY A 85 17.98 4.46 10.64
N ILE A 86 16.65 4.60 10.72
CA ILE A 86 15.97 4.98 11.97
C ILE A 86 15.79 3.72 12.83
N ASP A 87 16.38 3.72 14.03
CA ASP A 87 16.40 2.58 14.96
C ASP A 87 14.99 2.13 15.43
N ASP A 88 13.99 3.01 15.33
CA ASP A 88 12.59 2.70 15.62
C ASP A 88 11.80 2.42 14.32
N PRO A 89 11.34 1.19 14.07
CA PRO A 89 10.58 0.85 12.88
C PRO A 89 9.21 1.54 12.90
N GLN A 90 9.10 2.66 12.18
CA GLN A 90 7.87 3.46 12.11
C GLN A 90 6.75 2.83 11.26
N GLY A 91 6.99 1.66 10.66
CA GLY A 91 6.00 0.94 9.84
C GLY A 91 5.82 1.48 8.41
N PHE A 92 6.53 2.54 8.02
CA PHE A 92 6.49 3.10 6.67
C PHE A 92 7.90 3.44 6.14
N LEU A 93 8.00 3.68 4.83
CA LEU A 93 9.22 4.13 4.15
C LEU A 93 8.99 5.47 3.49
N VAL A 94 10.06 6.24 3.43
CA VAL A 94 10.15 7.47 2.65
C VAL A 94 11.24 7.26 1.59
N VAL A 95 10.82 7.20 0.33
CA VAL A 95 11.69 6.96 -0.82
C VAL A 95 11.82 8.26 -1.60
N LEU A 96 13.03 8.70 -1.91
CA LEU A 96 13.25 9.87 -2.78
C LEU A 96 12.73 9.58 -4.19
N SER A 97 11.90 10.48 -4.72
CA SER A 97 11.18 10.32 -6.00
C SER A 97 11.50 11.41 -7.03
N ASP A 98 12.72 11.91 -7.01
CA ASP A 98 13.27 12.95 -7.89
C ASP A 98 13.52 12.51 -9.35
N PHE A 99 12.75 11.54 -9.84
CA PHE A 99 12.80 11.05 -11.21
C PHE A 99 12.13 12.05 -12.16
N ASP A 100 12.72 12.23 -13.34
CA ASP A 100 12.19 13.11 -14.39
C ASP A 100 10.77 12.68 -14.81
N GLU A 101 10.52 11.38 -14.87
CA GLU A 101 9.23 10.77 -15.20
C GLU A 101 8.13 11.13 -14.19
N PHE A 102 8.51 11.52 -12.96
CA PHE A 102 7.57 11.85 -11.88
C PHE A 102 7.36 13.35 -11.67
N LYS A 103 8.00 14.21 -12.47
CA LYS A 103 7.87 15.68 -12.35
C LYS A 103 6.43 16.18 -12.46
N ASN A 104 5.65 15.57 -13.34
CA ASN A 104 4.25 15.95 -13.58
C ASN A 104 3.25 15.18 -12.70
N ILE A 105 3.73 14.30 -11.82
CA ILE A 105 2.88 13.52 -10.94
C ILE A 105 2.46 14.39 -9.74
N PRO A 106 1.14 14.56 -9.50
CA PRO A 106 0.66 15.35 -8.39
C PRO A 106 1.05 14.74 -7.05
N SER A 107 0.95 15.53 -5.99
CA SER A 107 1.28 15.12 -4.64
C SER A 107 0.06 15.14 -3.75
N LEU A 108 -0.10 14.10 -2.93
CA LEU A 108 -1.08 14.12 -1.86
C LEU A 108 -0.61 15.01 -0.71
N LYS A 109 -1.56 15.76 -0.16
CA LYS A 109 -1.34 16.61 1.01
C LYS A 109 -1.45 15.76 2.28
N LEU A 110 -0.43 15.81 3.13
CA LEU A 110 -0.47 15.16 4.45
C LEU A 110 -1.23 16.03 5.44
N ALA A 111 -2.10 15.42 6.24
CA ALA A 111 -2.84 16.12 7.28
C ALA A 111 -1.88 16.59 8.39
N LYS A 112 -1.90 17.89 8.68
CA LYS A 112 -1.07 18.49 9.75
C LYS A 112 -1.59 18.16 11.14
N SER A 113 -2.91 18.16 11.30
CA SER A 113 -3.55 17.81 12.57
C SER A 113 -3.41 16.31 12.80
N ARG A 114 -3.16 15.92 14.05
CA ARG A 114 -3.27 14.53 14.47
C ARG A 114 -4.69 14.19 14.90
N GLN A 115 -5.58 15.14 15.18
CA GLN A 115 -6.94 14.79 15.65
C GLN A 115 -7.71 14.00 14.59
N ARG A 116 -8.33 12.90 15.01
CA ARG A 116 -9.14 11.99 14.20
C ARG A 116 -10.37 11.65 15.02
N ASN A 117 -11.56 11.75 14.45
CA ASN A 117 -12.77 11.38 15.14
C ASN A 117 -13.23 10.00 14.69
N ILE A 118 -13.70 9.21 15.64
CA ILE A 118 -14.40 7.97 15.32
C ILE A 118 -15.67 8.33 14.55
N GLY A 119 -15.93 7.63 13.45
CA GLY A 119 -17.03 7.89 12.53
C GLY A 119 -16.67 8.78 11.34
N ASP A 120 -15.48 9.40 11.31
CA ASP A 120 -15.04 10.18 10.14
C ASP A 120 -14.99 9.27 8.90
N GLN A 121 -15.54 9.76 7.79
CA GLN A 121 -15.54 9.06 6.51
C GLN A 121 -14.15 9.12 5.88
N VAL A 122 -13.66 7.97 5.42
CA VAL A 122 -12.35 7.83 4.81
C VAL A 122 -12.42 7.02 3.53
N ALA A 123 -11.40 7.21 2.69
CA ALA A 123 -11.18 6.39 1.51
C ALA A 123 -9.73 5.91 1.49
N LEU A 124 -9.55 4.72 0.95
CA LEU A 124 -8.25 4.14 0.65
C LEU A 124 -8.14 4.03 -0.86
N ILE A 125 -6.95 4.31 -1.40
CA ILE A 125 -6.65 4.09 -2.82
C ILE A 125 -5.46 3.17 -2.89
N GLY A 126 -5.58 2.05 -3.60
CA GLY A 126 -4.54 1.03 -3.60
C GLY A 126 -4.59 0.05 -4.74
N PHE A 127 -3.43 -0.52 -5.04
CA PHE A 127 -3.28 -1.61 -5.97
C PHE A 127 -3.56 -2.94 -5.28
N ARG A 128 -4.10 -3.89 -6.02
CA ARG A 128 -4.29 -5.25 -5.52
C ARG A 128 -3.22 -6.18 -6.11
N CYS A 129 -2.90 -7.22 -5.37
CA CYS A 129 -1.88 -8.20 -5.78
C CYS A 129 -2.40 -9.14 -6.90
N ASP A 130 -3.71 -9.40 -6.91
CA ASP A 130 -4.37 -10.29 -7.88
C ASP A 130 -4.67 -9.58 -9.20
N HIS A 131 -5.14 -8.33 -9.12
CA HIS A 131 -5.41 -7.47 -10.25
C HIS A 131 -4.65 -6.16 -10.07
N GLU A 132 -3.76 -5.83 -11.01
CA GLU A 132 -2.90 -4.63 -10.94
C GLU A 132 -3.67 -3.32 -11.21
N ASN A 133 -4.96 -3.30 -10.91
CA ASN A 133 -5.81 -2.16 -11.10
C ASN A 133 -5.81 -1.33 -9.82
N LEU A 134 -5.70 -0.01 -9.99
CA LEU A 134 -5.88 0.91 -8.89
C LEU A 134 -7.35 0.90 -8.45
N SER A 135 -7.61 0.63 -7.18
CA SER A 135 -8.96 0.56 -6.63
C SER A 135 -9.15 1.62 -5.57
N ILE A 136 -10.38 2.10 -5.41
CA ILE A 136 -10.81 2.93 -4.29
C ILE A 136 -11.71 2.11 -3.36
N MET A 137 -11.48 2.20 -2.05
CA MET A 137 -12.26 1.53 -1.02
C MET A 137 -12.72 2.60 -0.02
N SER A 138 -14.02 2.69 0.25
CA SER A 138 -14.56 3.58 1.27
C SER A 138 -14.59 2.90 2.63
N GLY A 139 -14.57 3.68 3.70
CA GLY A 139 -14.69 3.18 5.06
C GLY A 139 -14.90 4.30 6.06
N ILE A 140 -14.85 3.93 7.34
CA ILE A 140 -14.93 4.86 8.45
C ILE A 140 -13.79 4.64 9.44
N ILE A 141 -13.41 5.68 10.17
CA ILE A 141 -12.55 5.53 11.35
C ILE A 141 -13.35 4.82 12.44
N SER A 142 -12.97 3.58 12.77
CA SER A 142 -13.66 2.76 13.78
C SER A 142 -13.07 2.97 15.17
N SER A 143 -11.76 3.18 15.25
CA SER A 143 -11.07 3.37 16.52
C SER A 143 -9.74 4.11 16.32
N VAL A 144 -9.28 4.75 17.40
CA VAL A 144 -7.97 5.39 17.47
C VAL A 144 -7.34 5.02 18.80
N TYR A 145 -6.16 4.41 18.77
CA TYR A 145 -5.48 3.94 19.97
C TYR A 145 -3.97 4.03 19.84
N TYR A 146 -3.27 3.87 20.96
CA TYR A 146 -1.81 3.81 21.00
C TYR A 146 -1.36 2.38 21.21
N ASN A 147 -0.35 1.95 20.47
CA ASN A 147 0.32 0.67 20.65
C ASN A 147 1.83 0.91 20.54
N ASN A 148 2.61 0.52 21.56
CA ASN A 148 4.07 0.76 21.61
C ASN A 148 4.47 2.21 21.27
N ASN A 149 3.79 3.21 21.86
CA ASN A 149 3.95 4.64 21.56
C ASN A 149 3.64 5.07 20.11
N GLN A 150 3.17 4.16 19.25
CA GLN A 150 2.69 4.46 17.91
C GLN A 150 1.18 4.66 17.93
N ARG A 151 0.72 5.76 17.34
CA ARG A 151 -0.71 6.04 17.21
C ARG A 151 -1.26 5.31 15.99
N LEU A 152 -2.17 4.38 16.24
CA LEU A 152 -2.82 3.59 15.21
C LEU A 152 -4.25 4.07 15.00
N VAL A 153 -4.68 4.01 13.74
CA VAL A 153 -6.05 4.31 13.32
C VAL A 153 -6.62 3.02 12.73
N GLU A 154 -7.70 2.55 13.33
CA GLU A 154 -8.46 1.43 12.81
C GLU A 154 -9.53 1.95 11.86
N VAL A 155 -9.58 1.37 10.67
CA VAL A 155 -10.54 1.74 9.64
C VAL A 155 -11.35 0.51 9.27
N ASP A 156 -12.67 0.62 9.36
CA ASP A 156 -13.56 -0.38 8.80
C ASP A 156 -13.70 -0.14 7.29
N SER A 157 -12.91 -0.89 6.53
CA SER A 157 -12.93 -0.90 5.07
C SER A 157 -12.39 -2.23 4.53
N THR A 158 -12.65 -2.49 3.25
CA THR A 158 -12.09 -3.66 2.57
C THR A 158 -10.61 -3.39 2.20
N VAL A 159 -9.68 -3.94 2.97
CA VAL A 159 -8.25 -3.92 2.65
C VAL A 159 -7.84 -5.26 2.04
N ARG A 160 -7.31 -5.24 0.81
CA ARG A 160 -6.83 -6.45 0.11
C ARG A 160 -5.31 -6.51 0.08
N GLN A 161 -4.78 -7.70 -0.24
CA GLN A 161 -3.36 -7.88 -0.49
C GLN A 161 -2.91 -6.95 -1.64
N GLY A 162 -1.79 -6.25 -1.46
CA GLY A 162 -1.29 -5.22 -2.37
C GLY A 162 -1.55 -3.79 -1.91
N CYS A 163 -2.56 -3.57 -1.05
CA CYS A 163 -2.88 -2.24 -0.51
C CYS A 163 -1.94 -1.81 0.63
N ALA A 164 -0.95 -2.63 1.00
CA ALA A 164 0.07 -2.19 1.95
C ALA A 164 0.79 -0.95 1.38
N GLY A 165 0.87 0.11 2.20
CA GLY A 165 1.40 1.41 1.80
C GLY A 165 0.38 2.35 1.14
N SER A 166 -0.88 1.92 0.98
CA SER A 166 -1.96 2.82 0.50
C SER A 166 -2.18 4.00 1.44
N PRO A 167 -2.46 5.20 0.90
CA PRO A 167 -2.90 6.32 1.71
C PRO A 167 -4.30 6.07 2.26
N VAL A 168 -4.50 6.39 3.53
CA VAL A 168 -5.83 6.59 4.12
C VAL A 168 -6.15 8.07 4.01
N ILE A 169 -7.18 8.41 3.26
CA ILE A 169 -7.54 9.78 2.87
C ILE A 169 -8.85 10.16 3.54
N HIS A 170 -8.90 11.32 4.19
CA HIS A 170 -10.13 11.82 4.77
C HIS A 170 -11.07 12.33 3.65
N ALA A 171 -12.32 11.87 3.66
CA ALA A 171 -13.22 11.99 2.51
C ALA A 171 -13.63 13.44 2.18
N GLU A 172 -13.55 14.36 3.16
CA GLU A 172 -13.99 15.75 2.97
C GLU A 172 -12.89 16.70 2.51
N ASN A 173 -11.67 16.55 3.03
CA ASN A 173 -10.57 17.50 2.80
C ASN A 173 -9.47 16.92 1.91
N HIS A 174 -9.59 15.65 1.52
CA HIS A 174 -8.64 14.92 0.67
C HIS A 174 -7.21 14.88 1.22
N GLU A 175 -7.04 15.06 2.53
CA GLU A 175 -5.74 14.96 3.19
C GLU A 175 -5.46 13.51 3.60
N VAL A 176 -4.21 13.09 3.44
CA VAL A 176 -3.74 11.79 3.92
C VAL A 176 -3.62 11.84 5.43
N ILE A 177 -4.37 10.98 6.09
CA ILE A 177 -4.47 10.89 7.54
C ILE A 177 -3.73 9.70 8.14
N GLY A 178 -3.29 8.76 7.31
CA GLY A 178 -2.56 7.55 7.69
C GLY A 178 -2.10 6.74 6.48
N ILE A 179 -1.42 5.63 6.76
CA ILE A 179 -0.91 4.69 5.76
C ILE A 179 -1.38 3.30 6.16
N VAL A 180 -1.80 2.48 5.19
CA VAL A 180 -2.15 1.09 5.44
C VAL A 180 -0.89 0.27 5.74
N GLY A 181 -0.76 -0.21 6.97
CA GLY A 181 0.33 -1.09 7.38
C GLY A 181 0.12 -2.56 6.99
N PHE A 182 1.22 -3.29 6.83
CA PHE A 182 1.23 -4.70 6.41
C PHE A 182 0.58 -5.69 7.37
N ARG A 183 0.49 -5.39 8.68
CA ARG A 183 0.03 -6.35 9.69
C ARG A 183 -1.42 -6.85 9.46
N LEU A 184 -2.27 -6.02 8.87
CA LEU A 184 -3.63 -6.40 8.44
C LEU A 184 -3.60 -7.34 7.23
N VAL A 185 -2.64 -7.17 6.32
CA VAL A 185 -2.47 -8.00 5.12
C VAL A 185 -1.89 -9.37 5.47
N THR A 186 -1.00 -9.46 6.48
CA THR A 186 -0.42 -10.74 6.93
C THR A 186 -1.43 -11.64 7.64
N LEU A 187 -2.31 -11.08 8.48
CA LEU A 187 -3.37 -11.87 9.14
C LEU A 187 -4.26 -12.57 8.09
N HIS A 188 -4.58 -11.87 7.00
CA HIS A 188 -5.32 -12.45 5.89
C HIS A 188 -4.55 -13.56 5.16
N ARG A 189 -3.22 -13.43 5.02
CA ARG A 189 -2.36 -14.47 4.42
C ARG A 189 -2.27 -15.71 5.32
N SER A 190 -2.04 -15.52 6.63
CA SER A 190 -2.00 -16.61 7.62
C SER A 190 -3.34 -17.34 7.70
N HIS A 191 -4.47 -16.61 7.68
CA HIS A 191 -5.80 -17.19 7.61
C HIS A 191 -6.01 -18.03 6.34
N ASN A 192 -5.67 -17.48 5.17
CA ASN A 192 -5.81 -18.21 3.90
C ASN A 192 -4.92 -19.46 3.85
N GLN A 193 -3.71 -19.38 4.41
CA GLN A 193 -2.78 -20.51 4.48
C GLN A 193 -3.27 -21.60 5.44
N MET A 194 -3.85 -21.21 6.58
CA MET A 194 -4.51 -22.14 7.51
C MET A 194 -5.71 -22.83 6.86
N MET A 195 -6.58 -22.08 6.18
CA MET A 195 -7.73 -22.63 5.45
C MET A 195 -7.31 -23.60 4.36
N LYS A 196 -6.21 -23.32 3.65
CA LYS A 196 -5.64 -24.23 2.67
C LYS A 196 -5.19 -25.56 3.30
N ILE A 197 -4.44 -25.51 4.41
CA ILE A 197 -4.00 -26.72 5.14
C ILE A 197 -5.20 -27.55 5.60
N ILE A 198 -6.24 -26.91 6.14
CA ILE A 198 -7.47 -27.60 6.57
C ILE A 198 -8.15 -28.31 5.39
N ASN A 199 -8.30 -27.61 4.26
CA ASN A 199 -8.94 -28.17 3.07
C ASN A 199 -8.12 -29.32 2.45
N ASP A 200 -6.80 -29.19 2.41
CA ASP A 200 -5.90 -30.23 1.89
C ASP A 200 -5.97 -31.50 2.77
N ASN A 201 -6.02 -31.34 4.11
CA ASN A 201 -6.18 -32.44 5.04
C ASN A 201 -7.57 -33.12 4.92
N LEU A 202 -8.65 -32.35 4.77
CA LEU A 202 -10.00 -32.89 4.57
C LEU A 202 -10.13 -33.67 3.26
N LYS A 203 -9.46 -33.21 2.20
CA LYS A 203 -9.39 -33.92 0.93
C LYS A 203 -8.65 -35.25 1.08
N THR A 204 -7.49 -35.23 1.75
CA THR A 204 -6.69 -36.42 2.02
C THR A 204 -7.47 -37.44 2.85
N LEU A 205 -8.21 -37.01 3.89
CA LEU A 205 -9.05 -37.90 4.70
C LEU A 205 -10.14 -38.59 3.86
N LYS A 206 -10.80 -37.85 2.98
CA LYS A 206 -11.82 -38.41 2.07
C LYS A 206 -11.25 -39.39 1.04
N GLU A 207 -9.99 -39.22 0.65
CA GLU A 207 -9.28 -40.15 -0.24
C GLU A 207 -8.79 -41.42 0.48
N VAL A 208 -8.70 -41.39 1.82
CA VAL A 208 -8.29 -42.54 2.65
C VAL A 208 -9.50 -43.32 3.19
N GLU A 209 -10.66 -42.67 3.31
CA GLU A 209 -11.93 -43.29 3.73
C GLU A 209 -12.76 -43.89 2.57
N GLY A 210 -12.28 -43.79 1.32
CA GLY A 210 -12.87 -44.41 0.12
C GLY A 210 -11.95 -45.43 -0.52
#